data_AF-A6F9C9-F1
#
_entry.id   AF-A6F9C9-F1
#
_cell.length_a   1.000
_cell.length_b   1.000
_cell.length_c   1.000
_cell.angle_alpha   90.00
_cell.angle_beta   90.00
_cell.angle_gamma   90.00
#
_symmetry.space_group_name_H-M   'P 1'
#
loop_
_entity.id
_entity.type
_entity.pdbx_description
1 polymer ?
#
loop_
_entity_poly.entity_id
_entity_poly.type
_entity_poly.pdbx_seq_one_letter_code
_entity_poly.pdbx_strand_id
1 'polypeptide(L)'
;YFVPFYATICLSGIIAAMIIQFLPPLSYKKDTYIDGSKPDLDSELIPESMSAAKYGYLLALERASKVKGVKSTVTEGLQNSLDMMFGVLPVIMAVGTMGLIIAETTPLFAWLGIPFVPLLNLLNLPEAQAAAETVLVGFTDMYVPSIIAASTIESDITKFVIAALSISQLIFMSETGSVILSSKIPVNIIELMAIFILRTLVTLPVIALCAHMIF
;
A
#
# COMPACT_ATOMS: atom_id res chain seq x y z
N TYR A 1 -7.28 -16.50 -13.23
CA TYR A 1 -7.32 -15.32 -14.12
C TYR A 1 -6.07 -14.45 -13.95
N PHE A 2 -4.88 -14.87 -14.42
CA PHE A 2 -3.63 -14.14 -14.14
C PHE A 2 -3.59 -12.73 -14.75
N VAL A 3 -3.71 -12.61 -16.08
CA VAL A 3 -3.61 -11.31 -16.76
C VAL A 3 -4.71 -10.33 -16.31
N PRO A 4 -6.01 -10.71 -16.27
CA PRO A 4 -7.06 -9.79 -15.83
C PRO A 4 -6.93 -9.36 -14.36
N PHE A 5 -6.38 -10.22 -13.50
CA PHE A 5 -6.13 -9.92 -12.09
C PHE A 5 -5.08 -8.81 -11.95
N TYR A 6 -3.90 -8.98 -12.54
CA TYR A 6 -2.85 -7.96 -12.47
C TYR A 6 -3.25 -6.67 -13.20
N ALA A 7 -3.96 -6.75 -14.32
CA ALA A 7 -4.48 -5.58 -15.01
C ALA A 7 -5.44 -4.78 -14.12
N THR A 8 -6.35 -5.46 -13.41
CA THR A 8 -7.27 -4.84 -12.44
C THR A 8 -6.53 -4.15 -11.30
N ILE A 9 -5.49 -4.78 -10.73
CA ILE A 9 -4.67 -4.19 -9.66
C ILE A 9 -3.91 -2.96 -10.15
N CYS A 10 -3.31 -3.03 -11.35
CA CYS A 10 -2.62 -1.88 -11.93
C CYS A 10 -3.58 -0.72 -12.18
N LEU A 11 -4.75 -1.00 -12.76
CA LEU A 11 -5.77 0.01 -13.04
C LEU A 11 -6.30 0.65 -11.75
N SER A 12 -6.65 -0.15 -10.74
CA SER A 12 -7.11 0.34 -9.45
C SER A 12 -6.03 1.18 -8.76
N GLY A 13 -4.77 0.77 -8.84
CA GLY A 13 -3.62 1.51 -8.31
C GLY A 13 -3.42 2.87 -8.99
N ILE A 14 -3.54 2.93 -10.33
CA ILE A 14 -3.43 4.18 -11.09
C ILE A 14 -4.57 5.14 -10.70
N ILE A 15 -5.81 4.64 -10.65
CA ILE A 15 -6.97 5.46 -10.26
C ILE A 15 -6.83 5.94 -8.82
N ALA A 16 -6.38 5.07 -7.90
CA ALA A 16 -6.10 5.45 -6.53
C ALA A 16 -5.04 6.56 -6.45
N ALA A 17 -3.94 6.45 -7.20
CA ALA A 17 -2.91 7.48 -7.22
C ALA A 17 -3.44 8.85 -7.71
N MET A 18 -4.31 8.85 -8.72
CA MET A 18 -4.92 10.08 -9.25
C MET A 18 -5.90 10.73 -8.27
N ILE A 19 -6.68 9.95 -7.55
CA ILE A 19 -7.79 10.46 -6.71
C ILE A 19 -7.33 10.80 -5.29
N ILE A 20 -6.51 9.93 -4.68
CA ILE A 20 -6.22 9.98 -3.24
C ILE A 20 -5.42 11.22 -2.83
N GLN A 21 -4.60 11.77 -3.75
CA GLN A 21 -3.87 13.02 -3.51
C GLN A 21 -4.79 14.21 -3.15
N PHE A 22 -6.06 14.18 -3.57
CA PHE A 22 -7.02 15.26 -3.33
C PHE A 22 -7.87 15.05 -2.06
N LEU A 23 -7.79 13.87 -1.44
CA LEU A 23 -8.63 13.49 -0.32
C LEU A 23 -7.89 13.66 1.01
N PRO A 24 -8.56 14.13 2.08
CA PRO A 24 -7.96 14.21 3.40
C PRO A 24 -7.70 12.80 3.96
N PRO A 25 -6.64 12.59 4.77
CA PRO A 25 -5.76 13.58 5.41
C PRO A 25 -4.59 14.07 4.53
N LEU A 26 -4.40 13.51 3.34
CA LEU A 26 -3.22 13.80 2.50
C LEU A 26 -3.27 15.22 1.92
N SER A 27 -4.45 15.68 1.50
CA SER A 27 -4.62 17.04 0.99
C SER A 27 -4.39 18.15 2.03
N TYR A 28 -4.35 17.80 3.33
CA TYR A 28 -4.06 18.76 4.41
C TYR A 28 -2.57 18.87 4.73
N LYS A 29 -1.71 18.01 4.17
CA LYS A 29 -0.28 18.08 4.40
C LYS A 29 0.28 19.33 3.73
N LYS A 30 0.96 20.17 4.50
CA LYS A 30 1.57 21.41 4.03
C LYS A 30 2.70 21.07 3.08
N ASP A 31 2.82 21.87 2.03
CA ASP A 31 3.92 21.80 1.08
C ASP A 31 5.15 22.50 1.68
N THR A 32 5.77 21.85 2.67
CA THR A 32 6.94 22.31 3.42
C THR A 32 7.80 21.12 3.80
N TYR A 33 9.12 21.25 3.73
CA TYR A 33 10.05 20.24 4.24
C TYR A 33 9.93 20.07 5.76
N ILE A 34 10.52 18.98 6.28
CA ILE A 34 10.48 18.63 7.72
C ILE A 34 11.09 19.73 8.60
N ASP A 35 12.00 20.53 8.05
CA ASP A 35 12.62 21.69 8.72
C ASP A 35 11.79 22.99 8.63
N GLY A 36 10.62 22.94 7.97
CA GLY A 36 9.74 24.09 7.76
C GLY A 36 10.14 24.99 6.60
N SER A 37 11.21 24.66 5.85
CA SER A 37 11.55 25.37 4.62
C SER A 37 10.55 25.03 3.51
N LYS A 38 10.35 25.97 2.57
CA LYS A 38 9.52 25.71 1.40
C LYS A 38 10.24 24.73 0.47
N PRO A 39 9.51 23.86 -0.25
CA PRO A 39 10.06 23.04 -1.31
C PRO A 39 10.86 23.93 -2.26
N ASP A 40 12.11 23.56 -2.50
CA ASP A 40 12.91 24.22 -3.51
C ASP A 40 12.42 23.73 -4.86
N LEU A 41 11.46 24.45 -5.43
CA LEU A 41 10.87 24.19 -6.75
C LEU A 41 11.95 24.20 -7.85
N ASP A 42 13.11 24.81 -7.58
CA ASP A 42 14.21 24.96 -8.52
C ASP A 42 15.27 23.84 -8.37
N SER A 43 15.21 23.02 -7.32
CA SER A 43 16.19 21.96 -7.05
C SER A 43 16.19 20.82 -8.09
N GLU A 44 15.06 20.60 -8.76
CA GLU A 44 14.93 19.65 -9.88
C GLU A 44 14.97 20.34 -11.25
N LEU A 45 15.14 21.66 -11.31
CA LEU A 45 15.22 22.34 -12.60
C LEU A 45 16.49 21.93 -13.33
N ILE A 46 16.28 21.44 -14.54
CA ILE A 46 17.36 21.21 -15.49
C ILE A 46 17.94 22.58 -15.82
N PRO A 47 19.27 22.79 -15.67
CA PRO A 47 19.89 24.06 -16.03
C PRO A 47 19.52 24.43 -17.48
N GLU A 48 19.12 25.68 -17.73
CA GLU A 48 18.59 26.13 -19.05
C GLU A 48 19.53 25.82 -20.23
N SER A 49 20.82 25.62 -19.96
CA SER A 49 21.85 25.28 -20.95
C SER A 49 21.94 23.78 -21.29
N MET A 50 21.12 22.91 -20.69
CA MET A 50 21.22 21.46 -20.83
C MET A 50 19.87 20.78 -21.09
N SER A 51 19.90 19.72 -21.91
CA SER A 51 18.77 18.80 -22.06
C SER A 51 18.68 17.85 -20.87
N ALA A 52 17.47 17.37 -20.54
CA ALA A 52 17.20 16.40 -19.48
C ALA A 52 18.14 15.17 -19.54
N ALA A 53 18.39 14.66 -20.74
CA ALA A 53 19.28 13.51 -20.94
C ALA A 53 20.74 13.81 -20.57
N LYS A 54 21.23 15.02 -20.91
CA LYS A 54 22.60 15.45 -20.62
C LYS A 54 22.78 15.72 -19.12
N TYR A 55 21.81 16.38 -18.49
CA TYR A 55 21.84 16.64 -17.06
C TYR A 55 21.76 15.34 -16.24
N GLY A 56 20.85 14.43 -16.60
CA GLY A 56 20.76 13.10 -15.99
C GLY A 56 22.04 12.28 -16.14
N TYR A 57 22.70 12.35 -17.30
CA TYR A 57 24.00 11.71 -17.52
C TYR A 57 25.10 12.27 -16.61
N LEU A 58 25.18 13.59 -16.44
CA LEU A 58 26.12 14.22 -15.52
C LEU A 58 25.86 13.82 -14.06
N LEU A 59 24.59 13.82 -13.64
CA LEU A 59 24.21 13.39 -12.29
C LEU A 59 24.58 11.92 -12.04
N ALA A 60 24.38 11.06 -13.05
CA ALA A 60 24.78 9.65 -12.99
C ALA A 60 26.30 9.49 -12.87
N LEU A 61 27.09 10.28 -13.62
CA LEU A 61 28.56 10.28 -13.51
C LEU A 61 29.02 10.80 -12.14
N GLU A 62 28.39 11.83 -11.60
CA GLU A 62 28.69 12.35 -10.26
C GLU A 62 28.33 11.34 -9.18
N ARG A 63 27.24 10.59 -9.33
CA ARG A 63 26.89 9.51 -8.41
C ARG A 63 27.87 8.35 -8.53
N ALA A 64 28.27 7.99 -9.76
CA ALA A 64 29.23 6.92 -10.02
C ALA A 64 30.62 7.25 -9.47
N SER A 65 31.07 8.51 -9.55
CA SER A 65 32.37 8.92 -9.02
C SER A 65 32.45 8.85 -7.49
N LYS A 66 31.31 8.90 -6.80
CA LYS A 66 31.20 8.71 -5.34
C LYS A 66 31.24 7.24 -4.90
N VAL A 67 31.12 6.29 -5.84
CA VAL A 67 31.16 4.85 -5.53
C VAL A 67 32.60 4.40 -5.30
N LYS A 68 32.88 3.91 -4.09
CA LYS A 68 34.24 3.51 -3.66
C LYS A 68 34.76 2.22 -4.31
N GLY A 69 33.91 1.51 -5.06
CA GLY A 69 34.25 0.31 -5.85
C GLY A 69 33.24 -0.83 -5.70
N VAL A 70 33.30 -1.84 -6.58
CA VAL A 70 32.36 -2.97 -6.65
C VAL A 70 32.24 -3.72 -5.32
N LYS A 71 33.37 -3.96 -4.65
CA LYS A 71 33.38 -4.64 -3.33
C LYS A 71 32.65 -3.83 -2.26
N SER A 72 32.86 -2.50 -2.22
CA SER A 72 32.15 -1.61 -1.28
C SER A 72 30.66 -1.64 -1.54
N THR A 73 30.23 -1.55 -2.80
CA THR A 73 28.82 -1.58 -3.18
C THR A 73 28.14 -2.89 -2.80
N VAL A 74 28.80 -4.03 -3.03
CA VAL A 74 28.25 -5.33 -2.63
C VAL A 74 28.17 -5.47 -1.12
N THR A 75 29.20 -5.04 -0.39
CA THR A 75 29.20 -5.09 1.08
C THR A 75 28.14 -4.15 1.69
N GLU A 76 28.03 -2.92 1.20
CA GLU A 76 26.99 -1.96 1.61
C GLU A 76 25.60 -2.49 1.26
N GLY A 77 25.41 -3.08 0.07
CA GLY A 77 24.14 -3.69 -0.33
C GLY A 77 23.74 -4.87 0.56
N LEU A 78 24.70 -5.75 0.89
CA LEU A 78 24.48 -6.87 1.81
C LEU A 78 24.17 -6.39 3.22
N GLN A 79 24.92 -5.42 3.76
CA GLN A 79 24.66 -4.83 5.07
C GLN A 79 23.27 -4.22 5.12
N ASN A 80 22.91 -3.37 4.14
CA ASN A 80 21.59 -2.75 4.08
C ASN A 80 20.47 -3.80 3.97
N SER A 81 20.66 -4.85 3.16
CA SER A 81 19.67 -5.92 3.01
C SER A 81 19.49 -6.70 4.31
N LEU A 82 20.58 -7.03 5.01
CA LEU A 82 20.55 -7.72 6.30
C LEU A 82 19.95 -6.82 7.39
N ASP A 83 20.30 -5.54 7.42
CA ASP A 83 19.76 -4.57 8.36
C ASP A 83 18.24 -4.40 8.19
N MET A 84 17.75 -4.31 6.95
CA MET A 84 16.31 -4.31 6.68
C MET A 84 15.68 -5.65 7.07
N MET A 85 16.31 -6.77 6.75
CA MET A 85 15.78 -8.10 7.05
C MET A 85 15.64 -8.31 8.56
N PHE A 86 16.68 -8.03 9.37
CA PHE A 86 16.61 -8.22 10.82
C PHE A 86 15.89 -7.08 11.55
N GLY A 87 15.86 -5.87 10.98
CA GLY A 87 15.17 -4.72 11.56
C GLY A 87 13.65 -4.76 11.35
N VAL A 88 13.19 -5.19 10.18
CA VAL A 88 11.76 -5.14 9.82
C VAL A 88 11.07 -6.48 10.11
N LEU A 89 11.68 -7.62 9.76
CA LEU A 89 11.02 -8.94 9.80
C LEU A 89 10.45 -9.34 11.18
N PRO A 90 11.13 -9.11 12.32
CA PRO A 90 10.55 -9.40 13.63
C PRO A 90 9.31 -8.56 13.93
N VAL A 91 9.29 -7.30 13.48
CA VAL A 91 8.13 -6.40 13.62
C VAL A 91 6.98 -6.90 12.76
N ILE A 92 7.24 -7.30 11.50
CA ILE A 92 6.24 -7.91 10.61
C ILE A 92 5.62 -9.12 11.30
N MET A 93 6.46 -10.04 11.79
CA MET A 93 6.00 -11.28 12.41
C MET A 93 5.18 -11.03 13.67
N ALA A 94 5.61 -10.12 14.54
CA ALA A 94 4.88 -9.80 15.76
C ALA A 94 3.51 -9.17 15.45
N VAL A 95 3.47 -8.14 14.60
CA VAL A 95 2.23 -7.43 14.26
C VAL A 95 1.29 -8.31 13.44
N GLY A 96 1.80 -9.03 12.44
CA GLY A 96 1.00 -9.94 11.62
C GLY A 96 0.43 -11.10 12.44
N THR A 97 1.23 -11.72 13.31
CA THR A 97 0.75 -12.82 14.18
C THR A 97 -0.31 -12.33 15.17
N MET A 98 -0.08 -11.18 15.83
CA MET A 98 -1.09 -10.60 16.73
C MET A 98 -2.37 -10.23 15.97
N GLY A 99 -2.24 -9.62 14.79
CA GLY A 99 -3.37 -9.28 13.92
C GLY A 99 -4.19 -10.51 13.53
N LEU A 100 -3.52 -11.59 13.13
CA LEU A 100 -4.17 -12.86 12.79
C LEU A 100 -4.85 -13.50 14.00
N ILE A 101 -4.20 -13.54 15.17
CA ILE A 101 -4.83 -14.06 16.39
C ILE A 101 -6.11 -13.27 16.70
N ILE A 102 -6.05 -11.94 16.63
CA ILE A 102 -7.23 -11.09 16.88
C ILE A 102 -8.32 -11.36 15.84
N ALA A 103 -7.96 -11.55 14.57
CA ALA A 103 -8.89 -11.88 13.48
C ALA A 103 -9.60 -13.22 13.67
N GLU A 104 -8.88 -14.26 14.07
CA GLU A 104 -9.43 -15.61 14.20
C GLU A 104 -10.13 -15.86 15.55
N THR A 105 -9.70 -15.18 16.62
CA THR A 105 -10.19 -15.48 17.99
C THR A 105 -11.18 -14.46 18.55
N THR A 106 -11.34 -13.29 17.91
CA THR A 106 -12.21 -12.23 18.41
C THR A 106 -13.14 -11.68 17.32
N PRO A 107 -14.36 -11.21 17.68
CA PRO A 107 -15.28 -10.61 16.73
C PRO A 107 -14.91 -9.17 16.33
N LEU A 108 -13.70 -8.70 16.65
CA LEU A 108 -13.29 -7.32 16.42
C LEU A 108 -13.40 -6.93 14.95
N PHE A 109 -12.82 -7.74 14.06
CA PHE A 109 -12.86 -7.48 12.62
C PHE A 109 -14.25 -7.68 12.01
N ALA A 110 -15.07 -8.54 12.60
CA ALA A 110 -16.47 -8.65 12.23
C ALA A 110 -17.21 -7.33 12.49
N TRP A 111 -17.04 -6.73 13.67
CA TRP A 111 -17.65 -5.43 13.99
C TRP A 111 -17.10 -4.29 13.15
N LEU A 112 -15.78 -4.25 12.97
CA LEU A 112 -15.16 -3.22 12.14
C LEU A 112 -15.51 -3.38 10.66
N GLY A 113 -15.84 -4.59 10.20
CA GLY A 113 -16.28 -4.90 8.84
C GLY A 113 -17.72 -4.48 8.53
N ILE A 114 -18.60 -4.34 9.54
CA ILE A 114 -20.03 -3.97 9.37
C ILE A 114 -20.24 -2.78 8.41
N PRO A 115 -19.47 -1.67 8.48
CA PRO A 115 -19.62 -0.54 7.57
C PRO A 115 -19.35 -0.87 6.09
N PHE A 116 -18.57 -1.91 5.79
CA PHE A 116 -18.28 -2.35 4.42
C PHE A 116 -19.35 -3.28 3.84
N VAL A 117 -20.16 -3.94 4.67
CA VAL A 117 -21.27 -4.79 4.22
C VAL A 117 -22.23 -4.09 3.25
N PRO A 118 -22.79 -2.89 3.55
CA PRO A 118 -23.68 -2.21 2.62
C PRO A 118 -22.98 -1.81 1.31
N LEU A 119 -21.68 -1.48 1.37
CA LEU A 119 -20.89 -1.14 0.20
C LEU A 119 -20.69 -2.35 -0.71
N LEU A 120 -20.34 -3.51 -0.16
CA LEU A 120 -20.17 -4.75 -0.92
C LEU A 120 -21.51 -5.25 -1.49
N ASN A 121 -22.61 -5.11 -0.74
CA ASN A 121 -23.95 -5.39 -1.24
C ASN A 121 -24.35 -4.46 -2.39
N LEU A 122 -24.04 -3.16 -2.29
CA LEU A 122 -24.30 -2.20 -3.37
C LEU A 122 -23.52 -2.56 -4.65
N LEU A 123 -22.33 -3.12 -4.49
CA LEU A 123 -21.49 -3.64 -5.57
C LEU A 123 -21.94 -5.03 -6.07
N ASN A 124 -23.08 -5.55 -5.60
CA ASN A 124 -23.62 -6.86 -5.96
C ASN A 124 -22.63 -8.02 -5.77
N LEU A 125 -21.85 -7.99 -4.69
CA LEU A 125 -20.94 -9.08 -4.35
C LEU A 125 -21.64 -10.11 -3.46
N PRO A 126 -21.70 -11.39 -3.87
CA PRO A 126 -22.18 -12.47 -3.00
C PRO A 126 -21.35 -12.56 -1.72
N GLU A 127 -21.95 -13.06 -0.64
CA GLU A 127 -21.26 -13.30 0.63
C GLU A 127 -20.62 -12.02 1.22
N ALA A 128 -21.26 -10.86 0.97
CA ALA A 128 -20.79 -9.55 1.40
C ALA A 128 -20.45 -9.45 2.89
N GLN A 129 -21.17 -10.20 3.74
CA GLN A 129 -20.88 -10.25 5.18
C GLN A 129 -19.49 -10.83 5.43
N ALA A 130 -19.21 -12.05 4.96
CA ALA A 130 -17.91 -12.71 5.14
C ALA A 130 -16.79 -11.90 4.47
N ALA A 131 -17.04 -11.37 3.27
CA ALA A 131 -16.09 -10.51 2.57
C ALA A 131 -15.74 -9.26 3.38
N ALA A 132 -16.72 -8.58 3.98
CA ALA A 132 -16.51 -7.34 4.75
C ALA A 132 -15.59 -7.53 5.96
N GLU A 133 -15.67 -8.68 6.64
CA GLU A 133 -14.83 -8.99 7.80
C GLU A 133 -13.35 -9.07 7.39
N THR A 134 -13.07 -9.58 6.18
CA THR A 134 -11.70 -9.72 5.67
C THR A 134 -11.08 -8.39 5.22
N VAL A 135 -11.88 -7.41 4.79
CA VAL A 135 -11.40 -6.14 4.22
C VAL A 135 -10.49 -5.39 5.20
N LEU A 136 -10.85 -5.34 6.48
CA LEU A 136 -10.08 -4.62 7.50
C LEU A 136 -8.95 -5.44 8.11
N VAL A 137 -9.01 -6.77 8.02
CA VAL A 137 -7.86 -7.62 8.36
C VAL A 137 -6.66 -7.26 7.48
N GLY A 138 -6.91 -6.78 6.26
CA GLY A 138 -5.91 -6.26 5.32
C GLY A 138 -5.05 -5.12 5.88
N PHE A 139 -5.53 -4.41 6.92
CA PHE A 139 -4.74 -3.40 7.60
C PHE A 139 -3.60 -4.01 8.41
N THR A 140 -3.75 -5.25 8.89
CA THR A 140 -2.71 -5.95 9.65
C THR A 140 -1.69 -6.61 8.72
N ASP A 141 -2.16 -7.25 7.65
CA ASP A 141 -1.34 -7.99 6.70
C ASP A 141 -2.05 -8.11 5.35
N MET A 142 -1.31 -7.95 4.25
CA MET A 142 -1.89 -7.99 2.90
C MET A 142 -2.30 -9.38 2.40
N TYR A 143 -1.83 -10.47 3.02
CA TYR A 143 -2.13 -11.83 2.56
C TYR A 143 -3.28 -12.47 3.32
N VAL A 144 -3.42 -12.14 4.60
CA VAL A 144 -4.43 -12.74 5.49
C VAL A 144 -5.85 -12.65 4.94
N PRO A 145 -6.34 -11.52 4.39
CA PRO A 145 -7.70 -11.46 3.86
C PRO A 145 -7.95 -12.44 2.73
N SER A 146 -6.94 -12.66 1.86
CA SER A 146 -7.04 -13.58 0.73
C SER A 146 -7.02 -15.03 1.19
N ILE A 147 -6.27 -15.35 2.24
CA ILE A 147 -6.23 -16.68 2.85
C ILE A 147 -7.58 -17.01 3.51
N ILE A 148 -8.13 -16.07 4.28
CA ILE A 148 -9.45 -16.24 4.93
C ILE A 148 -10.55 -16.33 3.86
N ALA A 149 -10.54 -15.45 2.86
CA ALA A 149 -11.53 -15.49 1.77
C ALA A 149 -11.46 -16.80 0.96
N ALA A 150 -10.28 -17.39 0.80
CA ALA A 150 -10.13 -18.66 0.10
C ALA A 150 -10.83 -19.83 0.83
N SER A 151 -10.93 -19.77 2.16
CA SER A 151 -11.55 -20.82 2.97
C SER A 151 -13.01 -20.54 3.36
N THR A 152 -13.43 -19.28 3.44
CA THR A 152 -14.77 -18.90 3.93
C THR A 152 -15.75 -18.49 2.85
N ILE A 153 -15.27 -18.04 1.68
CA ILE A 153 -16.12 -17.54 0.59
C ILE A 153 -16.21 -18.62 -0.49
N GLU A 154 -17.38 -18.86 -1.07
CA GLU A 154 -17.50 -19.78 -2.21
C GLU A 154 -17.38 -19.04 -3.54
N SER A 155 -17.97 -17.86 -3.63
CA SER A 155 -18.08 -17.06 -4.86
C SER A 155 -16.74 -16.61 -5.44
N ASP A 156 -16.49 -16.98 -6.70
CA ASP A 156 -15.26 -16.63 -7.43
C ASP A 156 -15.10 -15.11 -7.66
N ILE A 157 -16.20 -14.40 -7.93
CA ILE A 157 -16.17 -12.94 -8.11
C ILE A 157 -15.76 -12.25 -6.81
N THR A 158 -16.31 -12.67 -5.67
CA THR A 158 -15.98 -12.10 -4.36
C THR A 158 -14.54 -12.42 -3.96
N LYS A 159 -14.07 -13.66 -4.19
CA LYS A 159 -12.65 -14.03 -4.01
C LYS A 159 -11.72 -13.17 -4.85
N PHE A 160 -12.07 -12.94 -6.12
CA PHE A 160 -11.29 -12.10 -7.01
C PHE A 160 -11.19 -10.66 -6.48
N VAL A 161 -12.32 -10.09 -6.04
CA VAL A 161 -12.36 -8.73 -5.50
C VAL A 161 -11.52 -8.63 -4.23
N ILE A 162 -11.68 -9.53 -3.26
CA ILE A 162 -10.91 -9.50 -2.00
C ILE A 162 -9.41 -9.71 -2.28
N ALA A 163 -9.05 -10.65 -3.15
CA ALA A 163 -7.65 -10.87 -3.52
C ALA A 163 -7.01 -9.64 -4.17
N ALA A 164 -7.71 -9.00 -5.12
CA ALA A 164 -7.21 -7.80 -5.79
C ALA A 164 -7.16 -6.61 -4.81
N LEU A 165 -8.14 -6.48 -3.92
CA LEU A 165 -8.21 -5.42 -2.93
C LEU A 165 -7.04 -5.50 -1.94
N SER A 166 -6.75 -6.71 -1.45
CA SER A 166 -5.70 -6.95 -0.45
C SER A 166 -4.33 -6.48 -0.94
N ILE A 167 -4.03 -6.70 -2.21
CA ILE A 167 -2.79 -6.23 -2.85
C ILE A 167 -2.87 -4.71 -3.15
N SER A 168 -4.03 -4.23 -3.59
CA SER A 168 -4.23 -2.83 -3.99
C SER A 168 -4.22 -1.85 -2.81
N GLN A 169 -4.39 -2.30 -1.57
CA GLN A 169 -4.40 -1.43 -0.39
C GLN A 169 -2.99 -0.89 -0.03
N LEU A 170 -1.90 -1.58 -0.40
CA LEU A 170 -0.46 -1.25 -0.23
C LEU A 170 0.04 -0.84 1.19
N ILE A 171 -0.85 -0.38 2.08
CA ILE A 171 -0.55 0.13 3.40
C ILE A 171 -1.05 -0.90 4.41
N PHE A 172 -0.12 -1.52 5.13
CA PHE A 172 -0.44 -2.47 6.19
C PHE A 172 0.60 -2.37 7.30
N MET A 173 0.18 -2.61 8.53
CA MET A 173 0.97 -2.33 9.72
C MET A 173 2.20 -3.23 9.85
N SER A 174 2.16 -4.44 9.29
CA SER A 174 3.27 -5.38 9.42
C SER A 174 4.54 -4.86 8.72
N GLU A 175 4.46 -4.14 7.59
CA GLU A 175 5.65 -3.65 6.86
C GLU A 175 5.60 -2.14 6.55
N THR A 176 4.81 -1.74 5.56
CA THR A 176 4.82 -0.37 5.06
C THR A 176 4.39 0.63 6.12
N GLY A 177 3.44 0.26 6.99
CA GLY A 177 3.00 1.09 8.10
C GLY A 177 4.08 1.32 9.16
N SER A 178 4.78 0.25 9.59
CA SER A 178 5.83 0.36 10.60
C SER A 178 7.05 1.16 10.09
N VAL A 179 7.40 1.00 8.82
CA VAL A 179 8.46 1.78 8.16
C VAL A 179 8.08 3.26 8.05
N ILE A 180 6.85 3.58 7.63
CA ILE A 180 6.36 4.96 7.56
C ILE A 180 6.37 5.62 8.95
N LEU A 181 5.89 4.92 9.97
CA LEU A 181 5.86 5.41 11.36
C LEU A 181 7.24 5.58 11.97
N SER A 182 8.21 4.75 11.56
CA SER A 182 9.62 4.85 11.99
C SER A 182 10.41 5.92 11.22
N SER A 183 9.85 6.43 10.12
CA SER A 183 10.47 7.46 9.29
C SER A 183 10.23 8.87 9.84
N LYS A 184 10.87 9.88 9.22
CA LYS A 184 10.63 11.29 9.55
C LYS A 184 9.34 11.86 8.95
N ILE A 185 8.54 11.03 8.29
CA ILE A 185 7.27 11.44 7.68
C ILE A 185 6.26 11.70 8.82
N PRO A 186 5.67 12.91 8.93
CA PRO A 186 4.78 13.27 10.03
C PRO A 186 3.37 12.70 9.81
N VAL A 187 3.25 11.37 9.83
CA VAL A 187 1.99 10.64 9.71
C VAL A 187 1.80 9.79 10.96
N ASN A 188 0.62 9.88 11.57
CA ASN A 188 0.29 9.10 12.77
C ASN A 188 -0.49 7.81 12.40
N ILE A 189 -0.64 6.89 13.36
CA ILE A 189 -1.35 5.61 13.15
C ILE A 189 -2.81 5.82 12.70
N ILE A 190 -3.49 6.84 13.23
CA ILE A 190 -4.88 7.13 12.91
C ILE A 190 -5.01 7.64 11.47
N GLU A 191 -4.10 8.49 11.02
CA GLU A 191 -4.00 8.96 9.65
C GLU A 191 -3.67 7.82 8.71
N LEU A 192 -2.78 6.90 9.10
CA LEU A 192 -2.45 5.72 8.31
C LEU A 192 -3.68 4.81 8.12
N MET A 193 -4.46 4.60 9.18
CA MET A 193 -5.73 3.87 9.12
C MET A 193 -6.77 4.61 8.26
N ALA A 194 -6.83 5.93 8.35
CA ALA A 194 -7.70 6.74 7.48
C ALA A 194 -7.30 6.61 5.99
N ILE A 195 -6.00 6.65 5.67
CA ILE A 195 -5.49 6.46 4.31
C ILE A 195 -5.79 5.04 3.82
N PHE A 196 -5.69 4.02 4.69
CA PHE A 196 -6.05 2.64 4.36
C PHE A 196 -7.54 2.51 3.97
N ILE A 197 -8.45 3.06 4.79
CA ILE A 197 -9.89 3.07 4.50
C ILE A 197 -10.15 3.85 3.20
N LEU A 198 -9.53 5.01 3.05
CA LEU A 198 -9.66 5.83 1.85
C LEU A 198 -9.22 5.08 0.58
N ARG A 199 -8.06 4.42 0.63
CA ARG A 199 -7.57 3.57 -0.47
C ARG A 199 -8.59 2.49 -0.79
N THR A 200 -9.09 1.82 0.23
CA THR A 200 -10.10 0.77 0.09
C THR A 200 -11.36 1.29 -0.61
N LEU A 201 -11.89 2.44 -0.18
CA LEU A 201 -13.10 3.03 -0.76
C LEU A 201 -12.91 3.47 -2.22
N VAL A 202 -11.70 3.88 -2.61
CA VAL A 202 -11.41 4.30 -3.99
C VAL A 202 -11.14 3.10 -4.91
N THR A 203 -10.39 2.10 -4.44
CA THR A 203 -10.02 0.94 -5.27
C THR A 203 -11.15 -0.08 -5.39
N LEU A 204 -11.95 -0.28 -4.34
CA LEU A 204 -12.98 -1.31 -4.30
C LEU A 204 -14.02 -1.20 -5.44
N PRO A 205 -14.59 -0.01 -5.76
CA PRO A 205 -15.53 0.12 -6.87
C PRO A 205 -14.90 -0.19 -8.24
N VAL A 206 -13.63 0.21 -8.44
CA VAL A 206 -12.90 -0.08 -9.67
C VAL A 206 -12.68 -1.58 -9.83
N ILE A 207 -12.24 -2.24 -8.75
CA ILE A 207 -11.98 -3.67 -8.73
C ILE A 207 -13.29 -4.45 -8.95
N ALA A 208 -14.37 -4.07 -8.26
CA ALA A 208 -15.68 -4.70 -8.42
C ALA A 208 -16.21 -4.55 -9.85
N LEU A 209 -16.07 -3.37 -10.46
CA LEU A 209 -16.48 -3.16 -11.85
C LEU A 209 -15.69 -4.05 -12.82
N CYS A 210 -14.36 -4.16 -12.63
CA CYS A 210 -13.55 -5.06 -13.44
C CYS A 210 -13.93 -6.53 -13.21
N ALA A 211 -14.25 -6.91 -11.97
CA ALA A 211 -14.67 -8.26 -11.63
C ALA A 211 -15.99 -8.64 -12.34
N HIS A 212 -16.99 -7.76 -12.34
CA HIS A 212 -18.26 -7.96 -13.08
C HIS A 212 -18.09 -7.98 -14.60
N MET A 213 -16.98 -7.47 -15.13
CA MET A 213 -16.67 -7.59 -16.57
C MET A 213 -15.97 -8.92 -16.91
N ILE A 214 -15.38 -9.60 -15.92
CA ILE A 214 -14.61 -10.83 -16.10
C ILE A 214 -15.48 -12.07 -15.83
N PHE A 215 -16.40 -11.98 -14.87
CA PHE A 215 -17.30 -13.04 -14.43
C PHE A 215 -18.73 -12.77 -14.88
#